data_AF-A0A960ZQ33-F1
#
_entry.id   AF-A0A960ZQ33-F1
#
_cell.length_a   1.000
_cell.length_b   1.000
_cell.length_c   1.000
_cell.angle_alpha   90.00
_cell.angle_beta   90.00
_cell.angle_gamma   90.00
#
_symmetry.space_group_name_H-M   'P 1'
#
loop_
_entity.id
_entity.type
_entity.pdbx_description
1 polymer ?
#
loop_
_entity_poly.entity_id
_entity_poly.type
_entity_poly.pdbx_seq_one_letter_code
_entity_poly.pdbx_strand_id
1 'polypeptide(L)'
;MTEAIQKVGAETQIPRGVGPLTFEVLRREVGDWSRFTNRRQVSSYTGLCPREHSSGGKRRGGSVSKKGNPRVRAMLVEMVWRMMRWQPDYHGLKKWLPVVGDPGRSAAARKKAIVAIARQLAVDLWRLFTGQTTADKLGLIYLPEAA
;
A
#
# COMPACT_ATOMS: atom_id res chain seq x y z
N MET A 1 -17.37 7.31 -19.45
CA MET A 1 -16.42 7.27 -18.32
C MET A 1 -16.55 5.98 -17.50
N THR A 2 -17.77 5.51 -17.23
CA THR A 2 -18.07 4.28 -16.47
C THR A 2 -17.54 3.01 -17.15
N GLU A 3 -17.73 2.88 -18.47
CA GLU A 3 -17.28 1.73 -19.26
C GLU A 3 -15.75 1.61 -19.32
N ALA A 4 -15.03 2.73 -19.43
CA ALA A 4 -13.57 2.74 -19.42
C ALA A 4 -12.98 2.29 -18.06
N ILE A 5 -13.65 2.64 -16.95
CA ILE A 5 -13.23 2.20 -15.60
C ILE A 5 -13.49 0.69 -15.43
N GLN A 6 -14.61 0.18 -15.95
CA GLN A 6 -14.90 -1.25 -15.95
C GLN A 6 -13.90 -2.04 -16.81
N LYS A 7 -13.52 -1.50 -17.97
CA LYS A 7 -12.53 -2.10 -18.87
C LYS A 7 -11.13 -2.21 -18.25
N VAL A 8 -10.66 -1.15 -17.58
CA VAL A 8 -9.42 -1.22 -16.77
C VAL A 8 -9.52 -2.27 -15.66
N GLY A 9 -10.71 -2.43 -15.08
CA GLY A 9 -11.00 -3.46 -14.09
C GLY A 9 -10.89 -4.89 -14.61
N ALA A 10 -11.14 -5.09 -15.91
CA ALA A 10 -11.07 -6.38 -16.58
C ALA A 10 -9.66 -6.70 -17.11
N GLU A 11 -8.93 -5.69 -17.62
CA GLU A 11 -7.61 -5.88 -18.26
C GLU A 11 -6.45 -5.92 -17.27
N THR A 12 -6.65 -5.48 -16.01
CA THR A 12 -5.58 -5.47 -15.01
C THR A 12 -5.91 -6.41 -13.86
N GLN A 13 -4.92 -7.22 -13.46
CA GLN A 13 -4.96 -7.96 -12.21
C GLN A 13 -5.13 -6.99 -11.04
N ILE A 14 -6.35 -6.86 -10.52
CA ILE A 14 -6.69 -6.05 -9.34
C ILE A 14 -6.84 -6.96 -8.12
N PRO A 15 -6.16 -6.66 -6.99
CA PRO A 15 -6.37 -7.41 -5.75
C PRO A 15 -7.83 -7.32 -5.30
N ARG A 16 -8.42 -8.46 -4.94
CA ARG A 16 -9.77 -8.55 -4.37
C ARG A 16 -9.97 -7.53 -3.24
N GLY A 17 -11.08 -6.81 -3.29
CA GLY A 17 -11.41 -5.74 -2.34
C GLY A 17 -10.87 -4.37 -2.72
N VAL A 18 -10.03 -4.25 -3.76
CA VAL A 18 -9.67 -2.95 -4.36
C VAL A 18 -10.62 -2.69 -5.53
N GLY A 19 -11.29 -1.54 -5.53
CA GLY A 19 -12.18 -1.12 -6.60
C GLY A 19 -11.41 -0.57 -7.81
N PRO A 20 -11.95 -0.72 -9.03
CA PRO A 20 -11.27 -0.33 -10.28
C PRO A 20 -10.91 1.15 -10.33
N LEU A 21 -11.79 2.03 -9.82
CA LEU A 21 -11.50 3.46 -9.74
C LEU A 21 -10.29 3.76 -8.84
N THR A 22 -10.21 3.14 -7.66
CA THR A 22 -9.09 3.34 -6.73
C THR A 22 -7.78 2.88 -7.37
N PHE A 23 -7.82 1.76 -8.09
CA PHE A 23 -6.67 1.22 -8.77
C PHE A 23 -6.22 2.11 -9.95
N GLU A 24 -7.16 2.59 -10.77
CA GLU A 24 -6.87 3.48 -11.91
C GLU A 24 -6.29 4.82 -11.46
N VAL A 25 -6.81 5.42 -10.38
CA VAL A 25 -6.25 6.66 -9.83
C VAL A 25 -4.82 6.41 -9.32
N LEU A 26 -4.57 5.28 -8.65
CA LEU A 26 -3.22 4.90 -8.22
C LEU A 26 -2.27 4.72 -9.41
N ARG A 27 -2.73 4.04 -10.46
CA ARG A 27 -1.97 3.85 -11.70
C ARG A 27 -1.63 5.19 -12.36
N ARG A 28 -2.58 6.12 -12.45
CA ARG A 28 -2.37 7.46 -13.03
C ARG A 28 -1.43 8.32 -12.22
N GLU A 29 -1.59 8.35 -10.90
CA GLU A 29 -0.77 9.18 -10.03
C GLU A 29 0.68 8.69 -9.98
N VAL A 30 0.89 7.36 -9.94
CA VAL A 30 2.22 6.79 -9.97
C VAL A 30 2.83 6.88 -11.36
N GLY A 31 2.04 6.61 -12.41
CA GLY A 31 2.51 6.53 -13.79
C GLY A 31 3.39 5.30 -13.97
N ASP A 32 4.64 5.50 -14.39
CA ASP A 32 5.60 4.43 -14.57
C ASP A 32 6.29 4.03 -13.24
N TRP A 33 6.23 2.74 -12.92
CA TRP A 33 6.90 2.16 -11.75
C TRP A 33 8.40 1.93 -11.96
N SER A 34 8.86 1.87 -13.22
CA SER A 34 10.27 1.68 -13.58
C SER A 34 11.16 2.86 -13.16
N ARG A 35 10.56 4.05 -12.98
CA ARG A 35 11.26 5.26 -12.49
C ARG A 35 11.87 5.10 -11.10
N PHE A 36 11.42 4.12 -10.33
CA PHE A 36 11.92 3.84 -8.99
C PHE A 36 12.98 2.74 -9.03
N THR A 37 14.21 3.07 -8.66
CA THR A 37 15.33 2.13 -8.57
C THR A 37 15.29 1.31 -7.28
N ASN A 38 14.69 1.85 -6.21
CA ASN A 38 14.68 1.18 -4.91
C ASN A 38 13.40 1.39 -4.09
N ARG A 39 13.17 0.49 -3.12
CA ARG A 39 12.05 0.54 -2.17
C ARG A 39 11.96 1.84 -1.35
N ARG A 40 13.10 2.52 -1.13
CA ARG A 40 13.15 3.76 -0.33
C ARG A 40 12.57 4.93 -1.12
N GLN A 41 12.81 4.99 -2.43
CA GLN A 41 12.25 6.00 -3.33
C GLN A 41 10.72 5.89 -3.38
N VAL A 42 10.18 4.67 -3.49
CA VAL A 42 8.73 4.42 -3.44
C VAL A 42 8.12 4.91 -2.13
N SER A 43 8.74 4.55 -1.00
CA SER A 43 8.28 4.97 0.33
C SER A 43 8.37 6.50 0.52
N SER A 44 9.38 7.14 -0.07
CA SER A 44 9.52 8.61 -0.09
C SER A 44 8.43 9.27 -0.94
N TYR A 45 8.18 8.75 -2.14
CA TYR A 45 7.18 9.26 -3.09
C TYR A 45 5.75 9.24 -2.51
N THR A 46 5.37 8.18 -1.80
CA THR A 46 4.06 8.10 -1.12
C THR A 46 3.98 9.03 0.11
N GLY A 47 5.13 9.50 0.61
CA GLY A 47 5.20 10.32 1.81
C GLY A 47 4.87 9.55 3.10
N LEU A 48 4.84 8.21 3.06
CA LEU A 48 4.58 7.32 4.19
C LEU A 48 5.84 6.99 5.02
N CYS A 49 7.01 7.49 4.62
CA CYS A 49 8.23 7.40 5.44
C CYS A 49 8.08 8.18 6.76
N PRO A 50 8.55 7.64 7.89
CA PRO A 50 8.66 8.40 9.13
C PRO A 50 9.67 9.55 8.96
N ARG A 51 9.41 10.69 9.60
CA ARG A 51 10.41 11.73 9.80
C ARG A 51 11.49 11.18 10.73
N GLU A 52 12.73 11.57 10.48
CA GLU A 52 13.86 11.17 11.29
C GLU A 52 14.63 12.42 11.71
N HIS A 53 14.80 12.58 13.02
CA HIS A 53 15.65 13.60 13.63
C HIS A 53 16.80 12.88 14.32
N SER A 54 17.97 12.89 13.70
CA SER A 54 19.16 12.22 14.19
C SER A 54 20.28 13.25 14.37
N SER A 55 20.85 13.32 15.58
CA SER A 55 22.00 14.18 15.89
C SER A 55 22.86 13.52 16.97
N GLY A 56 24.18 13.67 16.89
CA GLY A 56 25.12 13.22 17.93
C GLY A 56 24.90 11.78 18.42
N GLY A 57 24.73 10.81 17.51
CA GLY A 57 24.50 9.40 17.85
C GLY A 57 23.09 9.05 18.38
N LYS A 58 22.21 10.04 18.60
CA LYS A 58 20.81 9.81 18.99
C LYS A 58 19.93 9.79 17.75
N ARG A 59 19.11 8.75 17.61
CA ARG A 59 18.12 8.60 16.53
C ARG A 59 16.70 8.73 17.09
N ARG A 60 15.94 9.73 16.64
CA ARG A 60 14.53 9.91 17.03
C ARG A 60 13.62 9.81 15.81
N GLY A 61 12.71 8.83 15.84
CA GLY A 61 11.65 8.69 14.84
C GLY A 61 10.46 9.61 15.17
N GLY A 62 10.01 10.37 14.19
CA GLY A 62 8.87 11.29 14.29
C GLY A 62 7.62 10.79 13.57
N SER A 63 6.69 11.72 13.33
CA SER A 63 5.47 11.48 12.55
C SER A 63 5.79 11.17 11.08
N VAL A 64 4.80 10.72 10.33
CA VAL A 64 4.92 10.50 8.88
C VAL A 64 5.33 11.81 8.18
N SER A 65 6.25 11.73 7.22
CA SER A 65 6.82 12.88 6.51
C SER A 65 5.77 13.78 5.88
N LYS A 66 4.77 13.18 5.23
CA LYS A 66 3.72 13.84 4.42
C LYS A 66 4.23 14.63 3.21
N LYS A 67 5.54 14.64 2.93
CA LYS A 67 6.17 15.34 1.79
C LYS A 67 5.99 14.66 0.41
N GLY A 68 5.29 13.53 0.36
CA GLY A 68 4.98 12.80 -0.88
C GLY A 68 3.54 12.99 -1.34
N ASN A 69 3.16 12.32 -2.43
CA ASN A 69 1.85 12.46 -3.07
C ASN A 69 0.70 12.17 -2.08
N PRO A 70 -0.14 13.18 -1.74
CA PRO A 70 -1.24 13.02 -0.79
C PRO A 70 -2.35 12.10 -1.29
N ARG A 71 -2.62 12.08 -2.60
CA ARG A 71 -3.64 11.21 -3.20
C ARG A 71 -3.24 9.74 -3.08
N VAL A 72 -2.01 9.42 -3.48
CA VAL A 72 -1.47 8.06 -3.37
C VAL A 72 -1.44 7.60 -1.92
N ARG A 73 -1.05 8.48 -0.99
CA ARG A 73 -1.06 8.17 0.44
C ARG A 73 -2.46 7.81 0.96
N ALA A 74 -3.47 8.61 0.61
CA ALA A 74 -4.85 8.35 1.01
C ALA A 74 -5.34 7.02 0.41
N MET A 75 -5.13 6.81 -0.89
CA MET A 75 -5.53 5.58 -1.57
C MET A 75 -4.91 4.33 -0.97
N LEU A 76 -3.61 4.34 -0.65
CA LEU A 76 -2.95 3.19 -0.02
C LEU A 76 -3.55 2.87 1.35
N VAL A 77 -3.89 3.88 2.15
CA VAL A 77 -4.54 3.67 3.45
C VAL A 77 -5.95 3.08 3.25
N GLU A 78 -6.75 3.61 2.32
CA GLU A 78 -8.08 3.07 1.99
C GLU A 78 -8.01 1.63 1.45
N MET A 79 -7.01 1.32 0.63
CA MET A 79 -6.76 -0.04 0.15
C MET A 79 -6.50 -0.98 1.31
N VAL A 80 -5.64 -0.61 2.27
CA VAL A 80 -5.35 -1.45 3.43
C VAL A 80 -6.63 -1.74 4.25
N TRP A 81 -7.48 -0.75 4.47
CA TRP A 81 -8.75 -0.96 5.17
C TRP A 81 -9.64 -1.98 4.47
N ARG A 82 -9.73 -1.93 3.13
CA ARG A 82 -10.51 -2.94 2.39
C ARG A 82 -9.83 -4.30 2.36
N MET A 83 -8.50 -4.33 2.24
CA MET A 83 -7.73 -5.56 2.25
C MET A 83 -7.86 -6.31 3.58
N MET A 84 -8.05 -5.63 4.71
CA MET A 84 -8.33 -6.31 5.99
C MET A 84 -9.55 -7.23 5.95
N ARG A 85 -10.54 -6.93 5.10
CA ARG A 85 -11.75 -7.74 4.94
C ARG A 85 -11.61 -8.82 3.87
N TRP A 86 -10.95 -8.47 2.75
CA TRP A 86 -10.96 -9.29 1.54
C TRP A 86 -9.64 -10.02 1.24
N GLN A 87 -8.57 -9.70 1.98
CA GLN A 87 -7.20 -10.19 1.78
C GLN A 87 -6.54 -10.56 3.13
N PRO A 88 -7.11 -11.51 3.89
CA PRO A 88 -6.53 -11.92 5.18
C PRO A 88 -5.14 -12.53 5.03
N ASP A 89 -4.83 -13.08 3.85
CA ASP A 89 -3.59 -13.79 3.58
C ASP A 89 -2.40 -12.91 3.23
N TYR A 90 -2.63 -11.62 2.95
CA TYR A 90 -1.57 -10.69 2.59
C TYR A 90 -0.54 -10.58 3.72
N HIS A 91 0.74 -10.86 3.40
CA HIS A 91 1.81 -10.95 4.41
C HIS A 91 1.98 -9.66 5.25
N GLY A 92 1.74 -8.49 4.65
CA GLY A 92 1.80 -7.20 5.34
C GLY A 92 0.71 -7.09 6.41
N LEU A 93 -0.49 -7.62 6.14
CA LEU A 93 -1.58 -7.68 7.12
C LEU A 93 -1.31 -8.72 8.20
N LYS A 94 -0.90 -9.94 7.84
CA LYS A 94 -0.54 -10.99 8.81
C LYS A 94 0.48 -10.51 9.84
N LYS A 95 1.50 -9.78 9.38
CA LYS A 95 2.54 -9.21 10.25
C LYS A 95 1.99 -8.24 11.32
N TRP A 96 1.00 -7.44 10.97
CA TRP A 96 0.48 -6.37 11.83
C TRP A 96 -0.87 -6.70 12.49
N LEU A 97 -1.48 -7.83 12.14
CA LEU A 97 -2.73 -8.32 12.72
C LEU A 97 -2.70 -8.39 14.26
N PRO A 98 -1.61 -8.85 14.92
CA PRO A 98 -1.53 -8.85 16.39
C PRO A 98 -1.59 -7.45 17.02
N VAL A 99 -1.26 -6.38 16.27
CA VAL A 99 -1.33 -5.00 16.77
C VAL A 99 -2.69 -4.37 16.47
N VAL A 100 -3.26 -4.69 15.31
CA VAL A 100 -4.53 -4.11 14.85
C VAL A 100 -5.72 -4.76 15.55
N GLY A 101 -5.67 -6.07 15.79
CA GLY A 101 -6.73 -6.85 16.42
C GLY A 101 -6.71 -6.87 17.95
N ASP A 102 -5.63 -6.41 18.59
CA ASP A 102 -5.50 -6.40 20.05
C ASP A 102 -6.36 -5.27 20.68
N PRO A 103 -7.38 -5.62 21.51
CA PRO A 103 -8.21 -4.64 22.20
C PRO A 103 -7.43 -3.76 23.17
N GLY A 104 -6.34 -4.27 23.74
CA GLY A 104 -5.47 -3.57 24.69
C GLY A 104 -4.57 -2.51 24.05
N ARG A 105 -4.50 -2.43 22.72
CA ARG A 105 -3.73 -1.39 22.02
C ARG A 105 -4.50 -0.09 21.88
N SER A 106 -3.77 1.02 22.04
CA SER A 106 -4.34 2.34 21.80
C SER A 106 -4.75 2.51 20.34
N ALA A 107 -5.77 3.34 20.10
CA ALA A 107 -6.20 3.69 18.75
C ALA A 107 -5.04 4.27 17.90
N ALA A 108 -4.11 4.98 18.53
CA ALA A 108 -2.92 5.51 17.87
C ALA A 108 -1.96 4.40 17.41
N ALA A 109 -1.77 3.34 18.21
CA ALA A 109 -0.95 2.19 17.82
C ALA A 109 -1.56 1.46 16.61
N ARG A 110 -2.88 1.25 16.62
CA ARG A 110 -3.60 0.64 15.49
C ARG A 110 -3.47 1.47 14.21
N LYS A 111 -3.66 2.80 14.28
CA LYS A 111 -3.46 3.71 13.13
C LYS A 111 -2.03 3.68 12.60
N LYS A 112 -1.02 3.62 13.48
CA LYS A 112 0.39 3.49 13.08
C LYS A 112 0.66 2.16 12.36
N ALA A 113 0.04 1.06 12.81
CA ALA A 113 0.13 -0.23 12.14
C ALA A 113 -0.46 -0.18 10.72
N ILE A 114 -1.65 0.41 10.55
CA ILE A 114 -2.26 0.62 9.22
C ILE A 114 -1.35 1.43 8.29
N VAL A 115 -0.76 2.52 8.79
CA VAL A 115 0.22 3.32 8.03
C VAL A 115 1.46 2.51 7.65
N ALA A 116 1.93 1.63 8.54
CA ALA A 116 3.05 0.74 8.26
C ALA A 116 2.72 -0.30 7.18
N ILE A 117 1.50 -0.87 7.23
CA ILE A 117 0.99 -1.78 6.18
C ILE A 117 0.87 -1.03 4.85
N ALA A 118 0.34 0.19 4.84
CA ALA A 118 0.21 0.99 3.62
C ALA A 118 1.57 1.30 2.97
N ARG A 119 2.60 1.57 3.78
CA ARG A 119 3.98 1.76 3.28
C ARG A 119 4.53 0.47 2.67
N GLN A 120 4.29 -0.67 3.33
CA GLN A 120 4.71 -1.98 2.86
C GLN A 120 4.01 -2.33 1.54
N LEU A 121 2.69 -2.12 1.46
CA LEU A 121 1.88 -2.31 0.26
C LEU A 121 2.41 -1.50 -0.92
N ALA A 122 2.81 -0.24 -0.73
CA ALA A 122 3.40 0.56 -1.80
C ALA A 122 4.68 -0.08 -2.39
N VAL A 123 5.54 -0.63 -1.53
CA VAL A 123 6.77 -1.31 -1.96
C VAL A 123 6.44 -2.63 -2.64
N ASP A 124 5.43 -3.36 -2.16
CA ASP A 124 5.03 -4.64 -2.74
C ASP A 124 4.36 -4.44 -4.11
N LEU A 125 3.54 -3.39 -4.27
CA LEU A 125 3.01 -2.99 -5.57
C LEU A 125 4.14 -2.65 -6.56
N TRP A 126 5.15 -1.88 -6.13
CA TRP A 126 6.32 -1.62 -6.98
C TRP A 126 7.03 -2.91 -7.39
N ARG A 127 7.23 -3.85 -6.46
CA ARG A 127 7.85 -5.16 -6.76
C ARG A 127 7.02 -5.99 -7.73
N LEU A 128 5.70 -5.94 -7.63
CA LEU A 128 4.79 -6.62 -8.56
C LEU A 128 4.89 -6.01 -9.96
N PHE A 129 4.75 -4.70 -10.07
CA PHE A 129 4.80 -4.01 -11.37
C PHE A 129 6.18 -4.04 -12.05
N THR A 130 7.26 -4.24 -11.27
CA THR A 130 8.62 -4.43 -11.82
C THR A 130 9.00 -5.89 -12.02
N GLY A 131 8.08 -6.84 -11.77
CA GLY A 131 8.34 -8.28 -11.93
C GLY A 131 9.30 -8.88 -10.90
N GLN A 132 9.65 -8.16 -9.83
CA GLN A 132 10.54 -8.64 -8.76
C GLN A 132 9.87 -9.66 -7.82
N THR A 133 8.53 -9.66 -7.75
CA THR A 133 7.76 -10.61 -6.95
C THR A 133 6.48 -11.01 -7.68
N THR A 134 5.93 -12.15 -7.30
CA THR A 134 4.62 -12.61 -7.76
C THR A 134 3.55 -12.35 -6.71
N ALA A 135 2.31 -12.29 -7.18
CA ALA A 135 1.08 -12.22 -6.40
C ALA A 135 1.04 -13.23 -5.24
N ASP A 136 1.32 -14.50 -5.58
CA ASP A 136 1.18 -15.65 -4.68
C ASP A 136 2.14 -15.56 -3.50
N LYS A 137 3.37 -15.08 -3.75
CA LYS A 137 4.39 -14.88 -2.70
C LYS A 137 3.97 -13.84 -1.68
N LEU A 138 3.14 -12.88 -2.07
CA LEU A 138 2.61 -11.85 -1.18
C LEU A 138 1.32 -12.30 -0.48
N GLY A 139 0.71 -13.41 -0.89
CA GLY A 139 -0.61 -13.85 -0.42
C GLY A 139 -1.75 -12.95 -0.90
N LEU A 140 -1.60 -12.34 -2.08
CA LEU A 140 -2.64 -11.50 -2.69
C LEU A 140 -3.56 -12.34 -3.56
N ILE A 141 -4.86 -12.27 -3.27
CA ILE A 141 -5.91 -12.92 -4.07
C ILE A 141 -6.35 -11.94 -5.15
N TYR A 142 -6.15 -12.26 -6.42
CA TYR A 142 -6.65 -11.43 -7.52
C TYR A 142 -8.10 -11.78 -7.85
N LEU A 143 -8.87 -10.80 -8.33
CA LEU A 143 -10.15 -11.10 -8.93
C LEU A 143 -9.90 -11.95 -10.20
N PRO A 144 -10.71 -12.99 -10.47
CA PRO A 144 -10.62 -13.69 -11.74
C PRO A 144 -10.82 -12.69 -12.88
N GLU A 145 -10.04 -12.83 -13.94
CA GLU A 145 -10.22 -12.08 -15.18
C GLU A 145 -11.68 -12.27 -15.61
N ALA A 146 -12.39 -11.17 -15.86
CA ALA A 146 -13.76 -11.28 -16.37
C ALA A 146 -13.67 -11.93 -17.75
N ALA A 147 -14.13 -13.18 -17.85
CA ALA A 147 -14.26 -13.93 -19.10
C ALA A 147 -15.19 -13.21 -20.08
#